data_AF-A0A0D7AUE6-F1
#
_entry.id   AF-A0A0D7AUE6-F1
#
_cell.length_a   1.000
_cell.length_b   1.000
_cell.length_c   1.000
_cell.angle_alpha   90.00
_cell.angle_beta   90.00
_cell.angle_gamma   90.00
#
_symmetry.space_group_name_H-M   'P 1'
#
loop_
_entity.id
_entity.type
_entity.pdbx_description
1 polymer ?
#
loop_
_entity_poly.entity_id
_entity_poly.type
_entity_poly.pdbx_seq_one_letter_code
_entity_poly.pdbx_strand_id
1 'polypeptide(L)'
;MNFLTYFIAASMVISHALGFTYRDNDVKFSLRASQVQGYTINYLVQSHSITDNQDPNNHIRDNITGRDDNHVFNSQATLSYSIGRKGSDKVAGWWNREAGANTFGHTAGSLNFALGGTLTFGLSVNGAGATSFRLDDIYIGQGSSGSSNNWWFGGKKCTHQDPTNAQCEAVDSQGGNWYFVFKRGGNDANLVELFSVTRR
;
A
#
# COMPACT_ATOMS: atom_id res chain seq x y z
N MET A 1 -44.37 -31.36 36.03
CA MET A 1 -42.95 -31.46 36.42
C MET A 1 -42.12 -30.84 35.30
N ASN A 2 -41.42 -29.77 35.65
CA ASN A 2 -40.42 -28.94 34.94
C ASN A 2 -39.92 -29.35 33.55
N PHE A 3 -39.97 -28.39 32.63
CA PHE A 3 -38.81 -28.09 31.78
C PHE A 3 -38.57 -26.57 31.81
N LEU A 4 -37.50 -26.15 32.51
CA LEU A 4 -36.95 -24.81 32.44
C LEU A 4 -36.16 -24.70 31.13
N THR A 5 -36.54 -23.78 30.26
CA THR A 5 -35.74 -23.37 29.11
C THR A 5 -34.65 -22.40 29.58
N TYR A 6 -33.39 -22.79 29.53
CA TYR A 6 -32.25 -21.90 29.75
C TYR A 6 -32.06 -21.00 28.52
N PHE A 7 -32.32 -19.70 28.66
CA PHE A 7 -31.79 -18.69 27.74
C PHE A 7 -30.34 -18.39 28.13
N ILE A 8 -29.39 -18.81 27.30
CA ILE A 8 -28.01 -18.31 27.37
C ILE A 8 -28.00 -16.97 26.62
N ALA A 9 -27.98 -15.87 27.37
CA ALA A 9 -27.66 -14.57 26.80
C ALA A 9 -26.16 -14.54 26.49
N ALA A 10 -25.80 -14.67 25.21
CA ALA A 10 -24.44 -14.38 24.77
C ALA A 10 -24.20 -12.87 24.92
N SER A 11 -23.46 -12.50 25.96
CA SER A 11 -23.01 -11.13 26.19
C SER A 11 -21.96 -10.78 25.13
N MET A 12 -22.37 -10.06 24.09
CA MET A 12 -21.46 -9.47 23.11
C MET A 12 -20.75 -8.30 23.81
N VAL A 13 -19.55 -8.55 24.31
CA VAL A 13 -18.68 -7.49 24.84
C VAL A 13 -18.18 -6.68 23.64
N ILE A 14 -18.90 -5.62 23.30
CA ILE A 14 -18.38 -4.59 22.39
C ILE A 14 -17.38 -3.75 23.18
N SER A 15 -16.14 -4.23 23.19
CA SER A 15 -14.98 -3.46 23.65
C SER A 15 -14.72 -2.32 22.66
N HIS A 16 -15.50 -1.24 22.72
CA HIS A 16 -15.07 0.03 22.15
C HIS A 16 -13.84 0.49 22.95
N ALA A 17 -12.67 0.51 22.31
CA ALA A 17 -11.49 1.14 22.87
C ALA A 17 -11.79 2.64 23.07
N LEU A 18 -12.18 3.01 24.29
CA LEU A 18 -12.41 4.39 24.68
C LEU A 18 -11.10 5.18 24.46
N GLY A 19 -11.06 6.06 23.47
CA GLY A 19 -9.97 7.02 23.24
C GLY A 19 -9.08 6.80 22.01
N PHE A 20 -9.34 5.83 21.13
CA PHE A 20 -8.60 5.71 19.86
C PHE A 20 -9.21 6.60 18.76
N THR A 21 -8.37 7.39 18.10
CA THR A 21 -8.74 8.22 16.94
C THR A 21 -8.07 7.70 15.69
N TYR A 22 -8.88 7.28 14.71
CA TYR A 22 -8.42 6.97 13.37
C TYR A 22 -7.84 8.21 12.68
N ARG A 23 -6.83 8.01 11.85
CA ARG A 23 -6.27 9.04 10.98
C ARG A 23 -6.30 8.54 9.55
N ASP A 24 -6.56 9.45 8.62
CA ASP A 24 -6.43 9.13 7.20
C ASP A 24 -4.95 9.19 6.82
N ASN A 25 -4.49 8.15 6.15
CA ASN A 25 -3.11 8.02 5.71
C ASN A 25 -3.12 7.93 4.20
N ASP A 26 -2.77 9.05 3.57
CA ASP A 26 -2.81 9.21 2.13
C ASP A 26 -1.42 9.01 1.55
N VAL A 27 -1.31 8.18 0.52
CA VAL A 27 -0.15 8.12 -0.36
C VAL A 27 -0.58 8.44 -1.78
N LYS A 28 0.08 9.41 -2.40
CA LYS A 28 -0.18 9.79 -3.78
C LYS A 28 0.70 8.97 -4.69
N PHE A 29 0.10 8.41 -5.73
CA PHE A 29 0.81 7.80 -6.84
C PHE A 29 0.77 8.76 -8.02
N SER A 30 1.94 9.33 -8.36
CA SER A 30 2.04 10.27 -9.48
C SER A 30 2.63 9.63 -10.71
N LEU A 31 2.08 9.95 -11.87
CA LEU A 31 2.68 9.57 -13.14
C LEU A 31 3.76 10.57 -13.56
N ARG A 32 4.98 10.07 -13.76
CA ARG A 32 6.14 10.83 -14.28
C ARG A 32 6.80 10.18 -15.49
N ALA A 33 6.41 8.96 -15.83
CA ALA A 33 6.84 8.28 -17.05
C ALA A 33 6.31 9.02 -18.29
N SER A 34 7.20 9.66 -19.04
CA SER A 34 6.85 10.45 -20.23
C SER A 34 6.25 9.62 -21.36
N GLN A 35 6.54 8.32 -21.39
CA GLN A 35 6.01 7.35 -22.34
C GLN A 35 4.57 6.91 -22.04
N VAL A 36 4.00 7.29 -20.90
CA VAL A 36 2.68 6.84 -20.46
C VAL A 36 1.65 7.95 -20.60
N GLN A 37 0.47 7.59 -21.11
CA GLN A 37 -0.73 8.41 -21.14
C GLN A 37 -1.88 7.66 -20.45
N GLY A 38 -2.72 8.38 -19.71
CA GLY A 38 -3.75 7.76 -18.90
C GLY A 38 -3.18 6.94 -17.75
N TYR A 39 -3.87 6.96 -16.61
CA TYR A 39 -3.36 6.32 -15.40
C TYR A 39 -4.52 5.94 -14.48
N THR A 40 -4.91 4.67 -14.50
CA THR A 40 -5.64 4.08 -13.37
C THR A 40 -4.68 3.31 -12.50
N ILE A 41 -4.91 3.34 -11.20
CA ILE A 41 -4.19 2.55 -10.21
C ILE A 41 -5.20 1.91 -9.26
N ASN A 42 -4.96 0.66 -8.92
CA ASN A 42 -5.65 -0.02 -7.83
C ASN A 42 -4.62 -0.80 -7.01
N TYR A 43 -4.81 -0.85 -5.70
CA TYR A 43 -4.01 -1.67 -4.80
C TYR A 43 -4.92 -2.57 -3.98
N LEU A 44 -4.86 -3.87 -4.28
CA LEU A 44 -5.56 -4.90 -3.53
C LEU A 44 -4.67 -5.32 -2.36
N VAL A 45 -5.06 -4.94 -1.15
CA VAL A 45 -4.36 -5.35 0.08
C VAL A 45 -4.65 -6.83 0.32
N GLN A 46 -3.61 -7.65 0.51
CA GLN A 46 -3.72 -9.10 0.72
C GLN A 46 -3.04 -9.56 2.01
N SER A 47 -2.22 -8.70 2.60
CA SER A 47 -1.56 -8.92 3.88
C SER A 47 -1.27 -7.57 4.53
N HIS A 48 -1.14 -7.56 5.86
CA HIS A 48 -0.86 -6.33 6.59
C HIS A 48 -0.16 -6.60 7.93
N SER A 49 0.53 -5.58 8.42
CA SER A 49 1.02 -5.51 9.79
C SER A 49 0.70 -4.13 10.35
N ILE A 50 -0.07 -4.09 11.43
CA ILE A 50 -0.55 -2.88 12.06
C ILE A 50 -0.14 -2.94 13.53
N THR A 51 0.34 -1.82 14.07
CA THR A 51 0.67 -1.73 15.48
C THR A 51 -0.56 -2.03 16.34
N ASP A 52 -0.37 -2.80 17.41
CA ASP A 52 -1.46 -3.22 18.29
C ASP A 52 -2.32 -2.01 18.74
N ASN A 53 -3.64 -2.18 18.70
CA ASN A 53 -4.65 -1.14 18.97
C ASN A 53 -4.62 0.09 18.02
N GLN A 54 -3.97 0.01 16.85
CA GLN A 54 -4.05 1.07 15.82
C GLN A 54 -5.10 0.80 14.73
N ASP A 55 -5.85 -0.29 14.83
CA ASP A 55 -7.05 -0.55 14.03
C ASP A 55 -8.09 -1.39 14.81
N PRO A 56 -8.66 -0.87 15.92
CA PRO A 56 -9.54 -1.64 16.80
C PRO A 56 -10.83 -2.16 16.12
N ASN A 57 -11.27 -1.53 15.03
CA ASN A 57 -12.46 -1.93 14.29
C ASN A 57 -12.15 -2.77 13.03
N ASN A 58 -10.87 -3.10 12.80
CA ASN A 58 -10.40 -3.82 11.61
C ASN A 58 -10.89 -3.13 10.32
N HIS A 59 -10.63 -1.83 10.16
CA HIS A 59 -10.84 -1.11 8.90
C HIS A 59 -9.96 -1.65 7.77
N ILE A 60 -8.82 -2.23 8.13
CA ILE A 60 -7.93 -2.94 7.21
C ILE A 60 -8.13 -4.43 7.40
N ARG A 61 -8.43 -5.10 6.29
CA ARG A 61 -8.56 -6.55 6.21
C ARG A 61 -7.99 -6.99 4.88
N ASP A 62 -7.72 -8.28 4.74
CA ASP A 62 -7.29 -8.81 3.46
C ASP A 62 -8.43 -8.71 2.44
N ASN A 63 -8.06 -8.48 1.19
CA ASN A 63 -8.94 -8.23 0.04
C ASN A 63 -9.72 -6.90 0.07
N ILE A 64 -9.23 -5.88 0.77
CA ILE A 64 -9.74 -4.52 0.57
C ILE A 64 -8.98 -3.81 -0.56
N THR A 65 -9.73 -3.05 -1.36
CA THR A 65 -9.16 -1.99 -2.20
C THR A 65 -9.10 -0.70 -1.37
N GLY A 66 -8.12 0.17 -1.65
CA GLY A 66 -8.14 1.54 -1.10
C GLY A 66 -9.52 2.16 -1.34
N ARG A 67 -10.13 2.73 -0.28
CA ARG A 67 -11.57 3.00 -0.17
C ARG A 67 -12.15 3.82 -1.34
N ASP A 68 -13.22 3.25 -1.92
CA ASP A 68 -14.36 3.74 -2.73
C ASP A 68 -14.26 4.94 -3.69
N ASP A 69 -14.69 4.62 -4.92
CA ASP A 69 -15.57 5.38 -5.83
C ASP A 69 -15.07 6.69 -6.46
N ASN A 70 -14.95 6.64 -7.79
CA ASN A 70 -14.62 7.74 -8.71
C ASN A 70 -13.18 8.27 -8.64
N HIS A 71 -12.24 7.46 -9.09
CA HIS A 71 -10.94 7.97 -9.57
C HIS A 71 -11.15 8.67 -10.92
N VAL A 72 -11.63 9.93 -10.89
CA VAL A 72 -11.51 10.83 -12.03
C VAL A 72 -10.04 11.21 -12.18
N PHE A 73 -9.48 10.82 -13.31
CA PHE A 73 -8.09 10.93 -13.73
C PHE A 73 -7.51 12.34 -13.49
N ASN A 74 -6.55 12.41 -12.57
CA ASN A 74 -5.47 13.41 -12.62
C ASN A 74 -4.14 12.68 -12.42
N SER A 75 -3.03 13.39 -12.58
CA SER A 75 -1.69 12.82 -12.54
C SER A 75 -1.24 12.28 -11.17
N GLN A 76 -2.12 12.13 -10.17
CA GLN A 76 -1.75 11.94 -8.74
C GLN A 76 -2.65 10.99 -7.91
N ALA A 77 -3.26 9.96 -8.51
CA ALA A 77 -4.18 9.02 -7.84
C ALA A 77 -3.77 8.69 -6.38
N THR A 78 -4.67 8.96 -5.43
CA THR A 78 -4.40 8.85 -3.98
C THR A 78 -4.97 7.56 -3.42
N LEU A 79 -4.18 6.81 -2.66
CA LEU A 79 -4.65 5.68 -1.86
C LEU A 79 -4.76 6.13 -0.39
N SER A 80 -5.93 5.96 0.20
CA SER A 80 -6.23 6.42 1.56
C SER A 80 -6.57 5.25 2.49
N TYR A 81 -5.92 5.22 3.65
CA TYR A 81 -6.13 4.20 4.69
C TYR A 81 -6.45 4.84 6.04
N SER A 82 -7.61 4.49 6.60
CA SER A 82 -8.02 4.97 7.92
C SER A 82 -7.47 4.04 9.01
N ILE A 83 -6.30 4.40 9.56
CA ILE A 83 -5.50 3.60 10.53
C ILE A 83 -4.75 4.56 11.48
N GLY A 84 -4.39 4.09 12.67
CA GLY A 84 -3.53 4.83 13.61
C GLY A 84 -2.10 5.04 13.12
N ARG A 85 -1.38 5.96 13.79
CA ARG A 85 0.01 6.36 13.47
C ARG A 85 0.95 6.17 14.66
N LYS A 86 1.00 4.95 15.19
CA LYS A 86 1.95 4.58 16.26
C LYS A 86 3.05 3.70 15.69
N GLY A 87 4.27 4.21 15.70
CA GLY A 87 5.46 3.51 15.23
C GLY A 87 5.70 2.21 16.00
N SER A 88 6.17 1.21 15.29
CA SER A 88 6.46 -0.12 15.82
C SER A 88 7.58 -0.79 15.05
N ASP A 89 8.57 -1.26 15.80
CA ASP A 89 9.69 -2.04 15.27
C ASP A 89 9.23 -3.44 14.84
N LYS A 90 8.12 -3.95 15.42
CA LYS A 90 7.46 -5.19 14.99
C LYS A 90 6.90 -5.05 13.57
N VAL A 91 6.27 -3.92 13.27
CA VAL A 91 5.76 -3.63 11.92
C VAL A 91 6.91 -3.44 10.94
N ALA A 92 7.95 -2.68 11.32
CA ALA A 92 9.14 -2.51 10.48
C ALA A 92 9.84 -3.85 10.21
N GLY A 93 9.99 -4.70 11.23
CA GLY A 93 10.55 -6.04 11.11
C GLY A 93 9.73 -6.95 10.20
N TRP A 94 8.40 -6.88 10.25
CA TRP A 94 7.52 -7.58 9.30
C TRP A 94 7.76 -7.08 7.88
N TRP A 95 7.72 -5.76 7.66
CA TRP A 95 7.90 -5.19 6.33
C TRP A 95 9.29 -5.51 5.75
N ASN A 96 10.37 -5.45 6.56
CA ASN A 96 11.72 -5.79 6.12
C ASN A 96 11.87 -7.24 5.63
N ARG A 97 11.09 -8.18 6.18
CA ARG A 97 11.08 -9.58 5.73
C ARG A 97 10.30 -9.77 4.44
N GLU A 98 9.20 -9.04 4.29
CA GLU A 98 8.25 -9.26 3.21
C GLU A 98 8.55 -8.42 1.97
N ALA A 99 8.98 -7.17 2.13
CA ALA A 99 9.05 -6.19 1.05
C ALA A 99 10.23 -6.37 0.09
N GLY A 100 11.20 -7.24 0.38
CA GLY A 100 12.38 -7.40 -0.47
C GLY A 100 13.14 -6.08 -0.68
N ALA A 101 13.51 -5.78 -1.93
CA ALA A 101 14.17 -4.52 -2.26
C ALA A 101 13.16 -3.36 -2.31
N ASN A 102 13.63 -2.16 -1.97
CA ASN A 102 12.77 -1.00 -1.75
C ASN A 102 13.42 0.31 -2.18
N THR A 103 12.65 1.41 -2.16
CA THR A 103 13.06 2.75 -2.59
C THR A 103 14.04 3.47 -1.65
N PHE A 104 14.32 2.93 -0.46
CA PHE A 104 15.33 3.46 0.46
C PHE A 104 16.67 2.72 0.35
N GLY A 105 16.71 1.52 -0.23
CA GLY A 105 17.94 0.72 -0.34
C GLY A 105 18.44 0.17 1.01
N HIS A 106 17.67 0.32 2.08
CA HIS A 106 17.98 -0.19 3.42
C HIS A 106 16.71 -0.63 4.15
N THR A 107 16.89 -1.16 5.36
CA THR A 107 15.78 -1.62 6.21
C THR A 107 15.10 -0.46 6.93
N ALA A 108 13.79 -0.58 7.18
CA ALA A 108 13.04 0.30 8.06
C ALA A 108 13.36 0.04 9.53
N GLY A 109 13.48 1.10 10.33
CA GLY A 109 13.66 1.00 11.78
C GLY A 109 12.33 0.88 12.53
N SER A 110 11.36 1.73 12.18
CA SER A 110 10.04 1.76 12.79
C SER A 110 8.98 2.19 11.76
N LEU A 111 7.84 1.51 11.74
CA LEU A 111 6.71 1.81 10.85
C LEU A 111 5.41 1.85 11.67
N ASN A 112 4.49 2.72 11.27
CA ASN A 112 3.17 2.83 11.90
C ASN A 112 2.26 1.66 11.50
N PHE A 113 2.28 1.33 10.22
CA PHE A 113 1.62 0.17 9.62
C PHE A 113 2.32 -0.14 8.29
N ALA A 114 2.08 -1.35 7.79
CA ALA A 114 2.56 -1.80 6.50
C ALA A 114 1.53 -2.73 5.85
N LEU A 115 1.41 -2.64 4.53
CA LEU A 115 0.46 -3.38 3.71
C LEU A 115 1.23 -4.09 2.60
N GLY A 116 0.79 -5.30 2.25
CA GLY A 116 1.32 -6.09 1.15
C GLY A 116 0.19 -6.58 0.24
N GLY A 117 0.42 -6.62 -1.06
CA GLY A 117 -0.61 -7.02 -2.01
C GLY A 117 -0.26 -6.79 -3.47
N THR A 118 -1.30 -6.73 -4.31
CA THR A 118 -1.17 -6.58 -5.76
C THR A 118 -1.49 -5.15 -6.19
N LEU A 119 -0.55 -4.54 -6.91
CA LEU A 119 -0.72 -3.24 -7.55
C LEU A 119 -1.11 -3.46 -9.02
N THR A 120 -2.18 -2.79 -9.47
CA THR A 120 -2.66 -2.89 -10.85
C THR A 120 -2.71 -1.51 -11.49
N PHE A 121 -2.26 -1.41 -12.73
CA PHE A 121 -2.34 -0.17 -13.51
C PHE A 121 -3.11 -0.37 -14.81
N GLY A 122 -3.89 0.62 -15.22
CA GLY A 122 -4.35 0.76 -16.60
C GLY A 122 -3.62 1.93 -17.27
N LEU A 123 -2.72 1.61 -18.20
CA LEU A 123 -1.83 2.58 -18.86
C LEU A 123 -1.93 2.48 -20.39
N SER A 124 -1.88 3.60 -21.09
CA SER A 124 -1.47 3.63 -22.50
C SER A 124 0.03 3.92 -22.56
N VAL A 125 0.80 3.09 -23.25
CA VAL A 125 2.27 3.25 -23.36
C VAL A 125 2.61 3.54 -24.82
N ASN A 126 3.37 4.60 -25.08
CA ASN A 126 3.81 5.02 -26.43
C ASN A 126 2.65 5.17 -27.44
N GLY A 127 1.48 5.64 -26.97
CA GLY A 127 0.30 5.80 -27.83
C GLY A 127 -0.41 4.49 -28.21
N ALA A 128 0.01 3.35 -27.66
CA ALA A 128 -0.75 2.11 -27.78
C ALA A 128 -2.07 2.19 -27.01
N GLY A 129 -3.03 1.31 -27.30
CA GLY A 129 -4.27 1.22 -26.53
C GLY A 129 -4.02 0.98 -25.03
N ALA A 130 -4.99 1.37 -24.19
CA ALA A 130 -4.91 1.14 -22.76
C ALA A 130 -4.72 -0.35 -22.46
N THR A 131 -3.70 -0.68 -21.69
CA THR A 131 -3.30 -2.03 -21.29
C THR A 131 -3.29 -2.13 -19.78
N SER A 132 -3.75 -3.26 -19.24
CA SER A 132 -3.67 -3.54 -17.80
C SER A 132 -2.34 -4.17 -17.45
N PHE A 133 -1.72 -3.72 -16.38
CA PHE A 133 -0.46 -4.23 -15.83
C PHE A 133 -0.66 -4.66 -14.38
N ARG A 134 -0.08 -5.78 -14.01
CA ARG A 134 -0.15 -6.36 -12.67
C ARG A 134 1.24 -6.51 -12.08
N LEU A 135 1.41 -6.02 -10.85
CA LEU A 135 2.60 -6.17 -10.03
C LEU A 135 2.20 -6.90 -8.75
N ASP A 136 2.75 -8.08 -8.55
CA ASP A 136 2.52 -8.89 -7.36
C ASP A 136 3.55 -8.62 -6.27
N ASP A 137 3.18 -8.95 -5.03
CA ASP A 137 4.07 -8.86 -3.88
C ASP A 137 4.67 -7.45 -3.71
N ILE A 138 3.83 -6.43 -3.90
CA ILE A 138 4.16 -5.03 -3.66
C ILE A 138 3.78 -4.67 -2.24
N TYR A 139 4.68 -3.96 -1.55
CA TYR A 139 4.51 -3.58 -0.17
C TYR A 139 4.66 -2.08 -0.01
N ILE A 140 3.70 -1.48 0.70
CA ILE A 140 3.73 -0.08 1.12
C ILE A 140 3.76 0.01 2.63
N GLY A 141 4.57 0.90 3.17
CA GLY A 141 4.68 1.13 4.60
C GLY A 141 4.66 2.62 4.89
N GLN A 142 4.06 3.01 5.99
CA GLN A 142 4.08 4.40 6.42
C GLN A 142 4.85 4.49 7.73
N GLY A 143 5.94 5.25 7.72
CA GLY A 143 6.77 5.52 8.88
C GLY A 143 6.64 6.98 9.32
N SER A 144 7.61 7.44 10.11
CA SER A 144 7.73 8.83 10.55
C SER A 144 9.15 9.33 10.37
N SER A 145 9.28 10.59 9.96
CA SER A 145 10.55 11.33 9.88
C SER A 145 10.34 12.71 10.50
N GLY A 146 10.77 12.86 11.76
CA GLY A 146 10.51 14.09 12.53
C GLY A 146 9.01 14.30 12.74
N SER A 147 8.49 15.46 12.31
CA SER A 147 7.06 15.79 12.37
C SER A 147 6.26 15.33 11.15
N SER A 148 6.91 14.72 10.16
CA SER A 148 6.29 14.30 8.91
C SER A 148 6.23 12.77 8.80
N ASN A 149 5.38 12.28 7.90
CA ASN A 149 5.34 10.86 7.55
C ASN A 149 6.21 10.61 6.32
N ASN A 150 6.89 9.47 6.29
CA ASN A 150 7.55 8.97 5.08
C ASN A 150 6.85 7.70 4.58
N TRP A 151 6.87 7.51 3.27
CA TRP A 151 6.28 6.35 2.63
C TRP A 151 7.35 5.44 2.04
N TRP A 152 7.29 4.19 2.45
CA TRP A 152 8.12 3.09 2.01
C TRP A 152 7.40 2.36 0.90
N PHE A 153 8.14 2.04 -0.16
CA PHE A 153 7.63 1.28 -1.30
C PHE A 153 8.68 0.23 -1.69
N GLY A 154 8.25 -1.00 -1.87
CA GLY A 154 9.11 -2.10 -2.28
C GLY A 154 8.32 -3.30 -2.77
N GLY A 155 9.02 -4.38 -3.09
CA GLY A 155 8.40 -5.65 -3.42
C GLY A 155 9.39 -6.79 -3.57
N LYS A 156 8.88 -8.03 -3.48
CA LYS A 156 9.71 -9.25 -3.61
C LYS A 156 10.35 -9.38 -4.98
N LYS A 157 9.69 -8.86 -6.01
CA LYS A 157 10.17 -8.82 -7.39
C LYS A 157 10.68 -7.43 -7.78
N CYS A 158 11.17 -6.68 -6.81
CA CYS A 158 11.81 -5.39 -7.03
C CYS A 158 13.32 -5.48 -6.83
N THR A 159 14.05 -4.54 -7.41
CA THR A 159 15.48 -4.30 -7.21
C THR A 159 15.68 -2.82 -6.93
N HIS A 160 16.51 -2.48 -5.93
CA HIS A 160 16.83 -1.09 -5.66
C HIS A 160 17.64 -0.49 -6.82
N GLN A 161 17.28 0.71 -7.23
CA GLN A 161 18.06 1.52 -8.17
C GLN A 161 18.31 2.87 -7.50
N ASP A 162 19.58 3.16 -7.25
CA ASP A 162 20.00 4.32 -6.46
C ASP A 162 19.45 5.66 -7.00
N PRO A 163 19.30 6.69 -6.14
CA PRO A 163 19.31 6.65 -4.67
C PRO A 163 17.90 6.49 -4.05
N THR A 164 16.85 6.56 -4.85
CA THR A 164 15.45 6.66 -4.36
C THR A 164 14.48 5.74 -5.09
N ASN A 165 14.99 4.83 -5.92
CA ASN A 165 14.15 4.12 -6.88
C ASN A 165 14.14 2.62 -6.57
N ALA A 166 13.06 1.98 -6.99
CA ALA A 166 12.95 0.53 -7.06
C ALA A 166 12.40 0.17 -8.43
N GLN A 167 13.09 -0.69 -9.15
CA GLN A 167 12.59 -1.30 -10.37
C GLN A 167 11.86 -2.58 -10.00
N CYS A 168 10.59 -2.68 -10.34
CA CYS A 168 9.73 -3.83 -10.05
C CYS A 168 9.27 -4.52 -11.33
N GLU A 169 9.16 -5.84 -11.29
CA GLU A 169 8.58 -6.62 -12.37
C GLU A 169 7.05 -6.43 -12.45
N ALA A 170 6.55 -6.28 -13.67
CA ALA A 170 5.13 -6.22 -13.98
C ALA A 170 4.80 -7.16 -15.14
N VAL A 171 3.57 -7.64 -15.19
CA VAL A 171 3.05 -8.45 -16.29
C VAL A 171 1.86 -7.74 -16.91
N ASP A 172 1.83 -7.59 -18.23
CA ASP A 172 0.68 -7.04 -18.93
C ASP A 172 -0.45 -8.08 -19.10
N SER A 173 -1.63 -7.64 -19.52
CA SER A 173 -2.78 -8.52 -19.74
C SER A 173 -2.57 -9.60 -20.81
N GLN A 174 -1.52 -9.51 -21.62
CA GLN A 174 -1.15 -10.49 -22.65
C GLN A 174 -0.03 -11.44 -22.18
N GLY A 175 0.43 -11.30 -20.93
CA GLY A 175 1.53 -12.09 -20.37
C GLY A 175 2.93 -11.56 -20.72
N GLY A 176 3.03 -10.36 -21.31
CA GLY A 176 4.30 -9.70 -21.55
C GLY A 176 4.94 -9.22 -20.25
N ASN A 177 6.26 -9.37 -20.15
CA ASN A 177 7.02 -8.92 -18.98
C ASN A 177 7.50 -7.48 -19.15
N TRP A 178 7.43 -6.72 -18.07
CA TRP A 178 7.78 -5.31 -18.02
C TRP A 178 8.55 -4.98 -16.74
N TYR A 179 9.30 -3.88 -16.80
CA TYR A 179 9.89 -3.23 -15.66
C TYR A 179 9.22 -1.89 -15.41
N PHE A 180 8.85 -1.66 -14.17
CA PHE A 180 8.27 -0.41 -13.67
C PHE A 180 9.24 0.18 -12.66
N VAL A 181 9.72 1.41 -12.90
CA VAL A 181 10.58 2.11 -11.96
C VAL A 181 9.73 3.05 -11.12
N PHE A 182 9.69 2.78 -9.82
CA PHE A 182 9.05 3.63 -8.83
C PHE A 182 10.09 4.45 -8.09
N LYS A 183 9.80 5.73 -7.87
CA LYS A 183 10.61 6.64 -7.07
C LYS A 183 9.81 7.08 -5.86
N ARG A 184 10.40 7.02 -4.66
CA ARG A 184 9.77 7.63 -3.48
C ARG A 184 9.89 9.15 -3.53
N GLY A 185 8.96 9.85 -2.89
CA GLY A 185 9.12 11.25 -2.55
C GLY A 185 10.21 11.49 -1.49
N GLY A 186 10.31 12.74 -1.05
CA GLY A 186 11.10 13.12 0.13
C GLY A 186 10.63 12.41 1.40
N ASN A 187 11.41 12.53 2.47
CA ASN A 187 11.07 11.94 3.78
C ASN A 187 9.86 12.62 4.45
N ASP A 188 9.38 13.72 3.88
CA ASP A 188 8.22 14.50 4.27
C ASP A 188 7.10 14.47 3.22
N ALA A 189 7.23 13.62 2.19
CA ALA A 189 6.30 13.56 1.08
C ALA A 189 5.44 12.28 1.12
N ASN A 190 4.13 12.49 0.98
CA ASN A 190 3.14 11.44 0.77
C ASN A 190 3.09 11.03 -0.71
N LEU A 191 4.21 10.57 -1.27
CA LEU A 191 4.37 10.42 -2.72
C LEU A 191 5.19 9.18 -3.10
N VAL A 192 4.68 8.45 -4.09
CA VAL A 192 5.40 7.48 -4.93
C VAL A 192 5.17 7.87 -6.39
N GLU A 193 6.22 7.93 -7.19
CA GLU A 193 6.16 8.29 -8.60
C GLU A 193 6.41 7.07 -9.48
N LEU A 194 5.52 6.78 -10.43
CA LEU A 194 5.86 5.88 -11.54
C LEU A 194 6.72 6.68 -12.53
N PHE A 195 8.02 6.44 -12.51
CA PHE A 195 9.02 7.22 -13.23
C PHE A 195 9.31 6.69 -14.63
N SER A 196 9.28 5.37 -14.82
CA SER A 196 9.39 4.76 -16.15
C SER A 196 8.73 3.39 -16.20
N VAL A 197 8.32 3.00 -17.40
CA VAL A 197 7.89 1.64 -17.76
C VAL A 197 8.68 1.19 -18.99
N THR A 198 9.17 -0.05 -19.01
CA THR A 198 9.95 -0.58 -20.13
C THR A 198 9.65 -2.05 -20.31
N ARG A 199 9.48 -2.49 -21.56
CA ARG A 199 9.27 -3.91 -21.86
C ARG A 199 10.57 -4.67 -21.61
N ARG A 200 10.47 -5.84 -20.96
CA ARG A 200 11.59 -6.75 -20.70
C ARG A 200 11.88 -7.63 -21.89
#